data_AF-A0A820GQ80-F1
#
_entry.id   AF-A0A820GQ80-F1
#
_cell.length_a   1.000
_cell.length_b   1.000
_cell.length_c   1.000
_cell.angle_alpha   90.00
_cell.angle_beta   90.00
_cell.angle_gamma   90.00
#
_symmetry.space_group_name_H-M   'P 1'
#
loop_
_entity.id
_entity.type
_entity.pdbx_description
1 polymer ?
#
loop_
_entity_poly.entity_id
_entity_poly.type
_entity_poly.pdbx_seq_one_letter_code
_entity_poly.pdbx_strand_id
1 'polypeptide(L)'
;MNCLFRNVTELTLIIDYKWPIGSIEHLSTMLNLSNLRKLYLYFENEGEFATSFDMEMDTLLKRAWSLCSIQINCNGSKTIEFFTLNSICLKLPDHIRRLDTDITDVSDAIMIFEQAEHLSYVRFYTGDTRNTADEINRWLSQMERDIACK
;
A
#
# COMPACT_ATOMS: atom_id res chain seq x y z
N MET A 1 -27.97 5.87 -2.89
CA MET A 1 -27.69 6.32 -1.51
C MET A 1 -27.24 7.78 -1.54
N ASN A 2 -27.75 8.62 -0.64
CA ASN A 2 -27.25 9.98 -0.48
C ASN A 2 -26.03 9.95 0.46
N CYS A 3 -24.83 9.88 -0.10
CA CYS A 3 -23.60 10.01 0.69
C CYS A 3 -23.51 11.42 1.30
N LEU A 4 -23.00 11.51 2.53
CA LEU A 4 -22.77 12.76 3.24
C LEU A 4 -21.64 13.58 2.58
N PHE A 5 -20.56 12.92 2.17
CA PHE A 5 -19.44 13.56 1.49
C PHE A 5 -19.21 12.93 0.11
N ARG A 6 -19.65 13.64 -0.94
CA ARG A 6 -19.66 13.12 -2.32
C ARG A 6 -18.37 13.39 -3.09
N ASN A 7 -17.62 14.41 -2.69
CA ASN A 7 -16.47 14.92 -3.42
C ASN A 7 -15.13 14.57 -2.75
N VAL A 8 -15.13 13.59 -1.83
CA VAL A 8 -13.90 13.11 -1.21
C VAL A 8 -13.12 12.30 -2.25
N THR A 9 -11.95 12.80 -2.61
CA THR A 9 -11.02 12.14 -3.55
C THR A 9 -9.79 11.55 -2.87
N GLU A 10 -9.58 11.91 -1.61
CA GLU A 10 -8.43 11.46 -0.82
C GLU A 10 -8.93 10.97 0.54
N LEU A 11 -8.47 9.80 0.96
CA LEU A 11 -8.86 9.18 2.22
C LEU A 11 -7.63 8.70 2.96
N THR A 12 -7.53 9.03 4.24
CA THR A 12 -6.54 8.49 5.16
C THR A 12 -7.23 7.55 6.13
N LEU A 13 -6.75 6.31 6.22
CA LEU A 13 -7.20 5.31 7.16
C LEU A 13 -6.08 5.02 8.15
N ILE A 14 -6.39 5.19 9.43
CA ILE A 14 -5.50 4.83 10.54
C ILE A 14 -5.94 3.46 11.04
N ILE A 15 -5.16 2.44 10.72
CA ILE A 15 -5.52 1.04 10.92
C ILE A 15 -4.74 0.51 12.10
N ASP A 16 -5.45 0.15 13.16
CA ASP A 16 -4.88 -0.54 14.31
C ASP A 16 -5.27 -2.03 14.32
N TYR A 17 -4.73 -2.77 15.29
CA TYR A 17 -5.06 -4.19 15.51
C TYR A 17 -6.54 -4.44 15.88
N LYS A 18 -7.33 -3.40 16.13
CA LYS A 18 -8.75 -3.46 16.49
C LYS A 18 -9.68 -3.03 15.35
N TRP A 19 -9.17 -2.90 14.13
CA TRP A 19 -9.96 -2.48 12.98
C TRP A 19 -11.24 -3.33 12.83
N PRO A 20 -12.44 -2.76 13.05
CA PRO A 20 -13.67 -3.54 13.09
C PRO A 20 -14.05 -4.11 11.71
N ILE A 21 -14.60 -5.32 11.70
CA ILE A 21 -15.28 -5.86 10.52
C ILE A 21 -16.51 -4.99 10.20
N GLY A 22 -16.71 -4.69 8.92
CA GLY A 22 -17.78 -3.83 8.42
C GLY A 22 -17.41 -2.34 8.34
N SER A 23 -16.17 -1.97 8.66
CA SER A 23 -15.72 -0.57 8.62
C SER A 23 -15.85 0.05 7.23
N ILE A 24 -15.54 -0.70 6.17
CA ILE A 24 -15.65 -0.20 4.79
C ILE A 24 -17.12 -0.07 4.36
N GLU A 25 -17.99 -0.98 4.80
CA GLU A 25 -19.43 -0.85 4.56
C GLU A 25 -19.98 0.39 5.24
N HIS A 26 -19.61 0.61 6.50
CA HIS A 26 -19.99 1.80 7.25
C HIS A 26 -19.48 3.08 6.56
N LEU A 27 -18.21 3.12 6.16
CA LEU A 27 -17.63 4.24 5.40
C LEU A 27 -18.39 4.49 4.09
N SER A 28 -18.85 3.45 3.40
CA SER A 28 -19.63 3.57 2.16
C SER A 28 -20.99 4.24 2.36
N THR A 29 -21.53 4.24 3.59
CA THR A 29 -22.77 4.99 3.90
C THR A 29 -22.53 6.51 3.98
N MET A 30 -21.29 6.91 4.29
CA MET A 30 -20.91 8.32 4.48
C MET A 30 -20.21 8.91 3.25
N LEU A 31 -19.38 8.11 2.58
CA LEU A 31 -18.48 8.51 1.51
C LEU A 31 -18.81 7.77 0.21
N ASN A 32 -18.76 8.49 -0.91
CA ASN A 32 -18.75 7.83 -2.20
C ASN A 32 -17.34 7.30 -2.53
N LEU A 33 -17.04 6.06 -2.12
CA LEU A 33 -15.72 5.45 -2.32
C LEU A 33 -15.30 5.37 -3.79
N SER A 34 -16.25 5.33 -4.73
CA SER A 34 -15.97 5.31 -6.16
C SER A 34 -15.25 6.55 -6.69
N ASN A 35 -15.27 7.66 -5.94
CA ASN A 35 -14.58 8.90 -6.30
C ASN A 35 -13.17 9.01 -5.72
N LEU A 36 -12.75 8.06 -4.86
CA LEU A 36 -11.41 8.07 -4.29
C LEU A 36 -10.37 7.90 -5.39
N ARG A 37 -9.37 8.77 -5.37
CA ARG A 37 -8.21 8.79 -6.26
C ARG A 37 -6.93 8.45 -5.52
N LYS A 38 -6.84 8.81 -4.25
CA LYS A 38 -5.71 8.52 -3.37
C LYS A 38 -6.17 7.91 -2.05
N LEU A 39 -5.42 6.92 -1.58
CA LEU A 39 -5.63 6.26 -0.31
C LEU A 39 -4.32 6.27 0.47
N TYR A 40 -4.36 6.70 1.72
CA TYR A 40 -3.26 6.67 2.66
C TYR A 40 -3.61 5.66 3.74
N LEU A 41 -2.81 4.59 3.85
CA LEU A 41 -2.94 3.56 4.85
C LEU A 41 -1.84 3.77 5.88
N TYR A 42 -2.23 4.09 7.11
CA TYR A 42 -1.32 4.27 8.22
C TYR A 42 -1.57 3.16 9.23
N PHE A 43 -0.60 2.25 9.40
CA PHE A 43 -0.75 1.11 10.30
C PHE A 43 -0.13 1.44 11.65
N GLU A 44 -0.98 1.52 12.68
CA GLU A 44 -0.59 1.78 14.06
C GLU A 44 -0.43 0.49 14.86
N ASN A 45 0.70 0.37 15.55
CA ASN A 45 1.07 -0.65 16.52
C ASN A 45 1.63 -1.96 15.94
N GLU A 46 2.53 -2.56 16.72
CA GLU A 46 3.02 -3.92 16.53
C GLU A 46 1.92 -4.92 16.93
N GLY A 47 1.24 -5.49 15.93
CA GLY A 47 0.29 -6.57 16.14
C GLY A 47 0.11 -7.38 14.87
N GLU A 48 -0.22 -8.66 15.02
CA GLU A 48 -0.65 -9.48 13.88
C GLU A 48 -1.93 -8.86 13.31
N PHE A 49 -1.86 -8.38 12.07
CA PHE A 49 -3.05 -7.87 11.41
C PHE A 49 -4.05 -9.01 11.22
N ALA A 50 -5.25 -8.81 11.77
CA ALA A 50 -6.30 -9.80 11.74
C ALA A 50 -6.77 -10.06 10.30
N THR A 51 -7.21 -11.29 10.02
CA THR A 51 -7.88 -11.69 8.76
C THR A 51 -9.01 -10.73 8.34
N SER A 52 -9.58 -9.98 9.29
CA SER A 52 -10.54 -8.91 9.01
C SER A 52 -9.96 -7.81 8.12
N PHE A 53 -8.71 -7.38 8.32
CA PHE A 53 -8.09 -6.34 7.51
C PHE A 53 -8.02 -6.76 6.04
N ASP A 54 -7.56 -7.98 5.76
CA ASP A 54 -7.47 -8.49 4.38
C ASP A 54 -8.82 -8.49 3.66
N MET A 55 -9.90 -8.86 4.35
CA MET A 55 -11.26 -8.85 3.79
C MET A 55 -11.80 -7.42 3.58
N GLU A 56 -11.53 -6.52 4.53
CA GLU A 56 -11.93 -5.10 4.41
C GLU A 56 -11.17 -4.42 3.25
N MET A 57 -9.88 -4.71 3.08
CA MET A 57 -9.09 -4.20 1.96
C MET A 57 -9.63 -4.65 0.60
N ASP A 58 -9.97 -5.92 0.44
CA ASP A 58 -10.58 -6.41 -0.80
C ASP A 58 -11.88 -5.67 -1.09
N THR A 59 -12.68 -5.41 -0.06
CA THR A 59 -13.93 -4.67 -0.18
C THR A 59 -13.69 -3.21 -0.57
N LEU A 60 -12.70 -2.55 0.04
CA LEU A 60 -12.31 -1.18 -0.26
C LEU A 60 -11.84 -1.04 -1.70
N LEU A 61 -10.90 -1.88 -2.14
CA LEU A 61 -10.33 -1.86 -3.48
C LEU A 61 -11.38 -2.14 -4.57
N LYS A 62 -12.35 -3.03 -4.30
CA LYS A 62 -13.49 -3.28 -5.21
C LYS A 62 -14.42 -2.08 -5.34
N ARG A 63 -14.61 -1.28 -4.28
CA ARG A 63 -15.51 -0.11 -4.29
C ARG A 63 -14.83 1.15 -4.80
N ALA A 64 -13.52 1.29 -4.58
CA ALA A 64 -12.72 2.44 -4.96
C ALA A 64 -12.11 2.28 -6.37
N TRP A 65 -12.91 1.95 -7.39
CA TRP A 65 -12.42 1.66 -8.75
C TRP A 65 -11.73 2.85 -9.47
N SER A 66 -11.88 4.08 -8.95
CA SER A 66 -11.17 5.27 -9.44
C SER A 66 -9.79 5.45 -8.82
N LEU A 67 -9.44 4.65 -7.81
CA LEU A 67 -8.21 4.77 -7.03
C LEU A 67 -7.02 4.54 -7.95
N CYS A 68 -6.07 5.46 -7.97
CA CYS A 68 -4.88 5.34 -8.83
C CYS A 68 -3.57 5.38 -8.05
N SER A 69 -3.63 5.74 -6.78
CA SER A 69 -2.47 5.93 -5.91
C SER A 69 -2.75 5.40 -4.51
N ILE A 70 -1.83 4.60 -3.98
CA ILE A 70 -1.82 4.18 -2.58
C ILE A 70 -0.51 4.65 -1.94
N GLN A 71 -0.61 5.17 -0.73
CA GLN A 71 0.52 5.36 0.17
C GLN A 71 0.35 4.43 1.37
N ILE A 72 1.39 3.67 1.69
CA ILE A 72 1.45 2.75 2.82
C ILE A 72 2.52 3.27 3.77
N ASN A 73 2.14 3.45 5.03
CA ASN A 73 3.09 3.71 6.09
C ASN A 73 2.78 2.73 7.21
N CYS A 74 3.78 1.91 7.53
CA CYS A 74 3.69 0.96 8.60
C CYS A 74 4.61 1.41 9.72
N ASN A 75 4.08 1.46 10.94
CA ASN A 75 4.86 1.72 12.14
C ASN A 75 4.85 0.44 12.98
N GLY A 76 5.70 -0.52 12.60
CA GLY A 76 5.73 -1.85 13.22
C GLY A 76 7.12 -2.48 13.22
N SER A 77 7.18 -3.77 13.56
CA SER A 77 8.41 -4.54 13.39
C SER A 77 8.64 -4.85 11.92
N LYS A 78 9.90 -4.92 11.47
CA LYS A 78 10.25 -5.22 10.07
C LYS A 78 9.50 -6.41 9.47
N THR A 79 9.32 -7.47 10.26
CA THR A 79 8.60 -8.68 9.84
C THR A 79 7.13 -8.40 9.55
N ILE A 80 6.46 -7.66 10.42
CA ILE A 80 5.06 -7.27 10.25
C ILE A 80 4.93 -6.35 9.03
N GLU A 81 5.84 -5.39 8.89
CA GLU A 81 5.86 -4.46 7.74
C GLU A 81 5.96 -5.21 6.41
N PHE A 82 6.89 -6.16 6.30
CA PHE A 82 7.04 -7.00 5.12
C PHE A 82 5.77 -7.77 4.78
N PHE A 83 5.14 -8.44 5.76
CA PHE A 83 3.92 -9.23 5.51
C PHE A 83 2.73 -8.37 5.11
N THR A 84 2.53 -7.22 5.76
CA THR A 84 1.46 -6.28 5.41
C THR A 84 1.64 -5.73 4.02
N LEU A 85 2.85 -5.29 3.69
CA LEU A 85 3.18 -4.76 2.38
C LEU A 85 2.98 -5.82 1.29
N ASN A 86 3.45 -7.04 1.53
CA ASN A 86 3.28 -8.16 0.62
C ASN A 86 1.79 -8.51 0.39
N SER A 87 0.99 -8.60 1.47
CA SER A 87 -0.46 -8.86 1.34
C SER A 87 -1.16 -7.80 0.49
N ILE A 88 -0.83 -6.52 0.72
CA ILE A 88 -1.42 -5.41 -0.05
C ILE A 88 -0.98 -5.48 -1.51
N CYS A 89 0.32 -5.64 -1.78
CA CYS A 89 0.88 -5.73 -3.14
C CYS A 89 0.23 -6.83 -3.96
N LEU A 90 0.01 -8.02 -3.38
CA LEU A 90 -0.70 -9.15 -4.02
C LEU A 90 -2.15 -8.83 -4.42
N LYS A 91 -2.77 -7.87 -3.74
CA LYS A 91 -4.18 -7.49 -3.95
C LYS A 91 -4.34 -6.23 -4.80
N LEU A 92 -3.24 -5.53 -5.12
CA LEU A 92 -3.31 -4.27 -5.86
C LEU A 92 -3.90 -4.51 -7.25
N PRO A 93 -5.05 -3.89 -7.58
CA PRO A 93 -5.63 -4.02 -8.90
C PRO A 93 -4.89 -3.15 -9.93
N ASP A 94 -4.79 -3.62 -11.17
CA ASP A 94 -4.00 -3.02 -12.27
C ASP A 94 -4.27 -1.53 -12.57
N HIS A 95 -5.42 -0.99 -12.16
CA HIS A 95 -5.74 0.42 -12.36
C HIS A 95 -5.01 1.35 -11.37
N ILE A 96 -4.48 0.80 -10.27
CA ILE A 96 -3.57 1.49 -9.38
C ILE A 96 -2.20 1.50 -10.02
N ARG A 97 -1.66 2.70 -10.26
CA ARG A 97 -0.42 2.89 -11.03
C ARG A 97 0.70 3.49 -10.20
N ARG A 98 0.41 3.86 -8.95
CA ARG A 98 1.34 4.50 -8.04
C ARG A 98 1.28 3.87 -6.64
N LEU A 99 2.46 3.49 -6.14
CA LEU A 99 2.67 3.05 -4.77
C LEU A 99 3.77 3.89 -4.12
N ASP A 100 3.45 4.48 -2.97
CA ASP A 100 4.42 5.16 -2.11
C ASP A 100 4.50 4.36 -0.80
N THR A 101 5.66 3.85 -0.39
CA THR A 101 5.76 3.01 0.83
C THR A 101 7.08 3.16 1.55
N ASP A 102 7.04 2.99 2.87
CA ASP A 102 8.24 2.75 3.66
C ASP A 102 8.79 1.35 3.36
N ILE A 103 10.13 1.24 3.29
CA ILE A 103 10.84 -0.03 3.20
C ILE A 103 12.05 -0.05 4.13
N THR A 104 12.38 -1.23 4.62
CA THR A 104 13.44 -1.45 5.61
C THR A 104 14.66 -2.14 5.03
N ASP A 105 14.50 -2.88 3.92
CA ASP A 105 15.56 -3.55 3.20
C ASP A 105 15.31 -3.65 1.68
N VAL A 106 16.28 -4.22 0.96
CA VAL A 106 16.18 -4.44 -0.50
C VAL A 106 15.17 -5.55 -0.83
N SER A 107 14.94 -6.49 0.07
CA SER A 107 13.98 -7.58 -0.16
C SER A 107 12.54 -7.06 -0.24
N ASP A 108 12.21 -6.02 0.52
CA ASP A 108 10.94 -5.28 0.39
C ASP A 108 10.76 -4.74 -1.04
N ALA A 109 11.79 -4.08 -1.58
CA ALA A 109 11.76 -3.52 -2.93
C ALA A 109 11.61 -4.63 -3.97
N ILE A 110 12.42 -5.69 -3.90
CA ILE A 110 12.33 -6.85 -4.80
C ILE A 110 10.90 -7.42 -4.83
N MET A 111 10.33 -7.66 -3.65
CA MET A 111 8.97 -8.19 -3.51
C MET A 111 7.94 -7.29 -4.19
N ILE A 112 8.03 -5.96 -4.01
CA ILE A 112 7.10 -5.02 -4.67
C ILE A 112 7.20 -5.10 -6.19
N PHE A 113 8.41 -5.15 -6.74
CA PHE A 113 8.60 -5.25 -8.19
C PHE A 113 8.11 -6.59 -8.76
N GLU A 114 8.21 -7.68 -8.00
CA GLU A 114 7.71 -9.00 -8.41
C GLU A 114 6.18 -9.11 -8.32
N GLN A 115 5.56 -8.57 -7.27
CA GLN A 115 4.13 -8.74 -7.01
C GLN A 115 3.26 -7.65 -7.65
N ALA A 116 3.83 -6.48 -7.95
CA ALA A 116 3.09 -5.33 -8.47
C ALA A 116 3.73 -4.76 -9.75
N GLU A 117 4.06 -5.64 -10.71
CA GLU A 117 4.69 -5.29 -11.99
C GLU A 117 3.92 -4.25 -12.82
N HIS A 118 2.61 -4.13 -12.58
CA HIS A 118 1.73 -3.19 -13.28
C HIS A 118 1.91 -1.73 -12.83
N LEU A 119 2.64 -1.47 -11.74
CA LEU A 119 2.87 -0.13 -11.23
C LEU A 119 3.75 0.68 -12.19
N SER A 120 3.32 1.90 -12.51
CA SER A 120 4.10 2.84 -13.34
C SER A 120 5.03 3.72 -12.52
N TYR A 121 4.78 3.81 -11.20
CA TYR A 121 5.53 4.63 -10.28
C TYR A 121 5.59 3.96 -8.92
N VAL A 122 6.80 3.80 -8.39
CA VAL A 122 7.03 3.35 -7.02
C VAL A 122 7.97 4.34 -6.35
N ARG A 123 7.61 4.79 -5.16
CA ARG A 123 8.47 5.61 -4.30
C ARG A 123 8.71 4.89 -2.99
N PHE A 124 9.99 4.66 -2.72
CA PHE A 124 10.46 4.09 -1.47
C PHE A 124 10.89 5.18 -0.50
N TYR A 125 10.43 5.07 0.74
CA TYR A 125 10.97 5.82 1.86
C TYR A 125 11.81 4.85 2.69
N THR A 126 13.11 5.06 2.69
CA THR A 126 14.00 4.34 3.60
C THR A 126 14.08 5.17 4.88
N GLY A 127 13.89 4.56 6.04
CA GLY A 127 14.21 5.23 7.31
C GLY A 127 15.67 5.75 7.33
N ASP A 128 16.08 6.41 8.41
CA ASP A 128 17.37 7.14 8.53
C ASP A 128 18.64 6.26 8.45
N THR A 129 18.52 5.00 8.01
CA THR A 129 19.62 4.09 7.74
C THR A 129 20.16 4.29 6.34
N ARG A 130 21.16 5.17 6.19
CA ARG A 130 21.91 5.41 4.93
C ARG A 130 22.29 4.13 4.17
N ASN A 131 22.54 3.03 4.87
CA ASN A 131 22.88 1.74 4.29
C ASN A 131 21.78 1.18 3.36
N THR A 132 20.49 1.30 3.74
CA THR A 132 19.38 0.73 2.96
C THR A 132 19.25 1.43 1.60
N ALA A 133 19.32 2.76 1.59
CA ALA A 133 19.26 3.53 0.34
C ALA A 133 20.42 3.18 -0.61
N ASP A 134 21.63 3.03 -0.07
CA ASP A 134 22.80 2.63 -0.87
C ASP A 134 22.65 1.22 -1.43
N GLU A 135 22.12 0.27 -0.65
CA GLU A 135 21.88 -1.10 -1.10
C GLU A 135 20.83 -1.15 -2.22
N ILE A 136 19.73 -0.40 -2.08
CA ILE A 136 18.70 -0.30 -3.13
C ILE A 136 19.28 0.30 -4.41
N ASN A 137 20.05 1.39 -4.30
CA ASN A 137 20.68 2.02 -5.46
C ASN A 137 21.64 1.06 -6.18
N ARG A 138 22.45 0.28 -5.43
CA ARG A 138 23.32 -0.74 -6.01
C ARG A 138 22.52 -1.82 -6.73
N TRP A 139 21.43 -2.28 -6.13
CA TRP A 139 20.56 -3.30 -6.72
C TRP A 139 19.89 -2.79 -8.01
N LEU A 140 19.32 -1.57 -8.00
CA LEU A 140 18.75 -0.94 -9.19
C LEU A 140 19.77 -0.79 -10.32
N SER A 141 20.98 -0.31 -10.01
CA SER A 141 22.08 -0.22 -11.00
C SER A 141 22.50 -1.58 -11.56
N GLN A 142 22.37 -2.66 -10.78
CA GLN A 142 22.62 -4.01 -11.28
C GLN A 142 21.52 -4.44 -12.26
N MET A 143 20.25 -4.25 -11.91
CA MET A 143 19.12 -4.57 -12.78
C MET A 143 19.17 -3.83 -14.12
N GLU A 144 19.49 -2.53 -14.10
CA GLU A 144 19.64 -1.74 -15.32
C GLU A 144 20.70 -2.31 -16.26
N ARG A 145 21.84 -2.76 -15.70
CA ARG A 145 22.90 -3.42 -16.48
C ARG A 145 22.44 -4.75 -17.05
N ASP A 146 21.74 -5.56 -16.26
CA ASP A 146 21.25 -6.88 -16.69
C ASP A 146 20.20 -6.77 -17.81
N ILE A 147 19.41 -5.69 -17.81
CA ILE A 147 18.47 -5.38 -18.91
C ILE A 147 19.21 -4.90 -20.16
N ALA A 148 20.22 -4.04 -20.01
CA ALA A 148 20.99 -3.51 -21.13
C ALA A 148 21.86 -4.56 -21.85
N CYS A 149 22.18 -5.68 -21.19
CA CYS A 149 22.97 -6.78 -21.75
C CYS A 149 22.14 -7.88 -22.43
N LYS A 150 20.81 -7.78 -22.45
CA LYS A 150 19.90 -8.69 -23.17
C LYS A 150 19.48 -8.11 -24.52
#